data_AF-A0A3R6IGQ7-F1
#
_entry.id   AF-A0A3R6IGQ7-F1
#
_cell.length_a   1.000
_cell.length_b   1.000
_cell.length_c   1.000
_cell.angle_alpha   90.00
_cell.angle_beta   90.00
_cell.angle_gamma   90.00
#
_symmetry.space_group_name_H-M   'P 1'
#
loop_
_entity.id
_entity.type
_entity.pdbx_description
1 polymer ?
#
loop_
_entity_poly.entity_id
_entity_poly.type
_entity_poly.pdbx_seq_one_letter_code
_entity_poly.pdbx_strand_id
1 'polypeptide(L)'
;MLFGGVSFAVDDADDSQTLNDLIEANAGMPEIKQALRTALLLAAYISSEKPDITENEVQKTFYRPSGKLKTSAVRKWDIGVRYATEVRRRLTESSDTNRPHGTGKSPRPHIRKAHWHIYRIGPGRKETKVLWLAPIEVNCRIGKEKAETPAVVRIVNHP
;
A
#
# COMPACT_ATOMS: atom_id res chain seq x y z
N MET A 1 10.02 -17.71 1.25
CA MET A 1 10.08 -16.26 0.96
C MET A 1 8.73 -15.64 1.23
N LEU A 2 8.50 -15.16 2.46
CA LEU A 2 7.27 -14.48 2.87
C LEU A 2 7.34 -13.01 2.45
N PHE A 3 7.12 -12.73 1.17
CA PHE A 3 7.01 -11.34 0.72
C PHE A 3 5.65 -10.77 1.18
N GLY A 4 5.68 -9.89 2.17
CA GLY A 4 4.56 -8.98 2.46
C GLY A 4 3.71 -9.28 3.70
N GLY A 5 4.09 -10.28 4.51
CA GLY A 5 3.55 -10.45 5.87
C GLY A 5 4.13 -9.42 6.83
N VAL A 6 3.80 -9.51 8.13
CA VAL A 6 4.28 -8.63 9.22
C VAL A 6 5.79 -8.84 9.51
N SER A 7 6.61 -8.90 8.46
CA SER A 7 8.06 -9.11 8.47
C SER A 7 8.82 -7.83 8.80
N PHE A 8 8.19 -6.92 9.53
CA PHE A 8 8.85 -5.73 10.04
C PHE A 8 9.81 -6.15 11.14
N ALA A 9 11.03 -5.63 11.11
CA ALA A 9 11.99 -5.83 12.19
C ALA A 9 11.41 -5.30 13.50
N VAL A 10 11.69 -5.98 14.60
CA VAL A 10 11.29 -5.52 15.94
C VAL A 10 12.15 -4.35 16.39
N ASP A 11 13.42 -4.36 15.98
CA ASP A 11 14.41 -3.31 16.23
C ASP A 11 14.98 -2.84 14.88
N ASP A 12 15.09 -1.51 14.70
CA ASP A 12 15.71 -0.94 13.50
C ASP A 12 17.22 -1.25 13.42
N ALA A 13 17.85 -1.60 14.55
CA ALA A 13 19.24 -1.99 14.63
C ALA A 13 19.47 -3.51 14.44
N ASP A 14 18.45 -4.34 14.60
CA ASP A 14 18.53 -5.80 14.52
C ASP A 14 17.35 -6.39 13.72
N ASP A 15 17.63 -6.80 12.48
CA ASP A 15 16.65 -7.40 11.56
C ASP A 15 16.51 -8.93 11.71
N SER A 16 17.14 -9.53 12.72
CA SER A 16 17.08 -10.98 12.97
C SER A 16 15.70 -11.47 13.44
N GLN A 17 14.92 -10.60 14.07
CA GLN A 17 13.58 -10.91 14.57
C GLN A 17 12.54 -9.98 13.95
N THR A 18 11.44 -10.57 13.53
CA THR A 18 10.30 -9.84 12.98
C THR A 18 9.11 -9.83 13.94
N LEU A 19 8.21 -8.87 13.76
CA LEU A 19 6.92 -8.85 14.46
C LEU A 19 6.13 -10.14 14.25
N ASN A 20 6.26 -10.80 13.09
CA ASN A 20 5.61 -12.08 12.86
C ASN A 20 6.19 -13.20 13.75
N ASP A 21 7.50 -13.19 14.02
CA ASP A 21 8.13 -14.16 14.91
C ASP A 21 7.63 -13.97 16.34
N LEU A 22 7.46 -12.72 16.79
CA LEU A 22 6.84 -12.41 18.08
C LEU A 22 5.38 -12.89 18.16
N ILE A 23 4.59 -12.70 17.10
CA ILE A 23 3.20 -13.19 17.06
C ILE A 23 3.18 -14.73 17.16
N GLU A 24 4.06 -15.40 16.43
CA GLU A 24 4.13 -16.87 16.45
C GLU A 24 4.53 -17.41 17.82
N ALA A 25 5.46 -16.74 18.50
CA ALA A 25 5.94 -17.13 19.82
C ALA A 25 4.94 -16.86 20.96
N ASN A 26 4.12 -15.81 20.87
CA ASN A 26 3.32 -15.31 22.00
C ASN A 26 1.81 -15.53 21.87
N ALA A 27 1.25 -15.61 20.66
CA ALA A 27 -0.17 -15.84 20.49
C ALA A 27 -0.45 -17.35 20.38
N GLY A 28 -1.35 -17.89 21.22
CA GLY A 28 -1.65 -19.34 21.22
C GLY A 28 -2.64 -19.77 20.15
N MET A 29 -3.69 -18.98 19.90
CA MET A 29 -4.78 -19.33 18.99
C MET A 29 -4.54 -18.79 17.57
N PRO A 30 -4.80 -19.58 16.51
CA PRO A 30 -4.57 -19.17 15.13
C PRO A 30 -5.41 -17.95 14.71
N GLU A 31 -6.62 -17.82 15.24
CA GLU A 31 -7.51 -16.68 15.00
C GLU A 31 -6.93 -15.39 15.58
N ILE A 32 -6.35 -15.47 16.79
CA ILE A 32 -5.69 -14.32 17.43
C ILE A 32 -4.44 -13.93 16.63
N LYS A 33 -3.63 -14.90 16.20
CA LYS A 33 -2.48 -14.65 15.32
C LYS A 33 -2.91 -13.89 14.06
N GLN A 34 -3.98 -14.35 13.40
CA GLN A 34 -4.49 -13.72 12.19
C GLN A 34 -5.03 -12.31 12.43
N ALA A 35 -5.77 -12.10 13.53
CA ALA A 35 -6.28 -10.79 13.91
C ALA A 35 -5.13 -9.80 14.20
N LEU A 36 -4.13 -10.22 14.97
CA LEU A 36 -2.94 -9.41 15.27
C LEU A 36 -2.18 -9.04 13.99
N ARG A 37 -1.99 -9.99 13.08
CA ARG A 37 -1.37 -9.70 11.79
C ARG A 37 -2.14 -8.63 11.01
N THR A 38 -3.45 -8.78 10.95
CA THR A 38 -4.32 -7.86 10.21
C THR A 38 -4.28 -6.46 10.83
N ALA A 39 -4.36 -6.37 12.16
CA ALA A 39 -4.27 -5.11 12.89
C ALA A 39 -2.92 -4.42 12.69
N LEU A 40 -1.80 -5.17 12.75
CA LEU A 40 -0.47 -4.62 12.54
C LEU A 40 -0.24 -4.18 11.09
N LEU A 41 -0.77 -4.91 10.11
CA LEU A 41 -0.72 -4.49 8.71
C LEU A 41 -1.53 -3.20 8.48
N LEU A 42 -2.68 -3.06 9.14
CA LEU A 42 -3.46 -1.82 9.10
C LEU A 42 -2.73 -0.66 9.78
N ALA A 43 -2.11 -0.91 10.94
CA ALA A 43 -1.32 0.10 11.63
C ALA A 43 -0.12 0.54 10.77
N ALA A 44 0.60 -0.41 10.16
CA ALA A 44 1.67 -0.12 9.22
C ALA A 44 1.19 0.70 8.01
N TYR A 45 -0.04 0.44 7.55
CA TYR A 45 -0.66 1.23 6.49
C TYR A 45 -0.89 2.67 6.88
N ILE A 46 -1.50 2.90 8.03
CA ILE A 46 -1.79 4.24 8.52
C ILE A 46 -0.50 5.00 8.82
N SER A 47 0.54 4.31 9.29
CA SER A 47 1.85 4.89 9.64
C SER A 47 2.84 4.98 8.47
N SER A 48 2.44 4.56 7.27
CA SER A 48 3.33 4.61 6.09
C SER A 48 3.62 6.04 5.64
N GLU A 49 4.60 6.22 4.75
CA GLU A 49 5.00 7.58 4.31
C GLU A 49 3.89 8.34 3.55
N LYS A 50 3.04 7.63 2.81
CA LYS A 50 1.96 8.22 2.01
C LYS A 50 0.69 7.36 2.11
N PRO A 51 0.04 7.34 3.29
CA PRO A 51 -1.14 6.53 3.50
C PRO A 51 -2.31 7.13 2.72
N ASP A 52 -3.15 6.28 2.13
CA ASP A 52 -4.38 6.75 1.48
C ASP A 52 -5.50 6.79 2.53
N ILE A 53 -5.65 7.98 3.13
CA ILE A 53 -6.58 8.34 4.20
C ILE A 53 -7.23 9.67 3.82
N THR A 54 -8.55 9.73 3.89
CA THR A 54 -9.34 10.93 3.62
C THR A 54 -10.36 11.14 4.73
N GLU A 55 -10.61 12.39 5.12
CA GLU A 55 -11.68 12.67 6.09
C GLU A 55 -13.03 12.29 5.47
N ASN A 56 -13.87 11.60 6.23
CA ASN A 56 -15.16 11.14 5.72
C ASN A 56 -16.07 12.34 5.43
N GLU A 57 -16.75 12.35 4.29
CA GLU A 57 -17.63 13.48 3.91
C GLU A 57 -18.76 13.72 4.91
N VAL A 58 -19.26 12.67 5.56
CA VAL A 58 -20.28 12.76 6.62
C VAL A 58 -19.68 13.34 7.91
N GLN A 59 -18.37 13.23 8.15
CA GLN A 59 -17.72 13.89 9.30
C GLN A 59 -17.74 15.42 9.15
N LYS A 60 -17.59 15.92 7.93
CA LYS A 60 -17.54 17.36 7.63
C LYS A 60 -18.84 18.08 7.98
N THR A 61 -19.98 17.38 8.03
CA THR A 61 -21.26 17.99 8.42
C THR A 61 -21.39 18.19 9.93
N PHE A 62 -20.77 17.33 10.75
CA PHE A 62 -20.85 17.40 12.21
C PHE A 62 -19.72 18.22 12.86
N TYR A 63 -18.63 18.47 12.13
CA TYR A 63 -17.46 19.16 12.65
C TYR A 63 -17.21 20.51 11.94
N ARG A 64 -17.01 21.56 12.74
CA ARG A 64 -16.47 22.84 12.25
C ARG A 64 -14.97 22.92 12.53
N PRO A 65 -14.12 23.10 11.50
CA PRO A 65 -12.68 23.33 11.68
C PRO A 65 -12.41 24.42 12.71
N SER A 66 -11.54 24.13 13.66
CA SER A 66 -11.16 25.05 14.73
C SER A 66 -9.65 25.06 14.83
N GLY A 67 -9.04 26.25 14.95
CA GLY A 67 -7.60 26.38 15.20
C GLY A 67 -7.16 25.85 16.57
N LYS A 68 -8.10 25.47 17.45
CA LYS A 68 -7.82 24.85 18.74
C LYS A 68 -7.99 23.34 18.63
N LEU A 69 -7.04 22.58 19.18
CA LEU A 69 -7.13 21.12 19.26
C LEU A 69 -8.32 20.74 20.15
N LYS A 70 -9.44 20.37 19.53
CA LYS A 70 -10.59 19.78 20.24
C LYS A 70 -10.31 18.30 20.44
N THR A 71 -9.85 17.94 21.63
CA THR A 71 -9.47 16.57 22.01
C THR A 71 -10.65 15.62 22.22
N SER A 72 -11.89 16.12 22.22
CA SER A 72 -13.07 15.35 22.66
C SER A 72 -13.98 14.80 21.56
N ALA A 73 -13.73 15.09 20.27
CA ALA A 73 -14.59 14.63 19.19
C ALA A 73 -13.98 13.42 18.46
N VAL A 74 -14.69 12.29 18.49
CA VAL A 74 -14.40 11.13 17.63
C VAL A 74 -14.44 11.60 16.17
N ARG A 75 -13.39 11.28 15.40
CA ARG A 75 -13.30 11.61 13.97
C ARG A 75 -13.41 10.36 13.13
N LYS A 76 -14.28 10.41 12.13
CA LYS A 76 -14.41 9.38 11.12
C LYS A 76 -13.50 9.67 9.93
N TRP A 77 -12.66 8.70 9.60
CA TRP A 77 -11.74 8.74 8.46
C TRP A 77 -12.01 7.55 7.54
N ASP A 78 -12.01 7.78 6.24
CA ASP A 78 -12.06 6.74 5.24
C ASP A 78 -10.63 6.36 4.84
N ILE A 79 -10.35 5.06 4.79
CA ILE A 79 -9.01 4.50 4.56
C ILE A 79 -9.06 3.62 3.31
N GLY A 80 -8.06 3.73 2.44
CA GLY A 80 -7.96 2.89 1.24
C GLY A 80 -8.92 3.25 0.12
N VAL A 81 -9.34 4.52 0.04
CA VAL A 81 -10.32 5.00 -0.95
C VAL A 81 -9.80 4.84 -2.37
N ARG A 82 -8.54 5.21 -2.64
CA ARG A 82 -7.91 5.05 -3.96
C ARG A 82 -7.86 3.58 -4.36
N TYR A 83 -7.46 2.71 -3.43
CA TYR A 83 -7.43 1.27 -3.68
C TYR A 83 -8.83 0.72 -4.01
N ALA A 84 -9.84 1.06 -3.19
CA ALA A 84 -11.19 0.58 -3.38
C ALA A 84 -11.78 1.05 -4.73
N THR A 85 -11.51 2.31 -5.12
CA THR A 85 -11.93 2.85 -6.42
C THR A 85 -11.30 2.08 -7.59
N GLU A 86 -9.99 1.80 -7.53
CA GLU A 86 -9.31 1.02 -8.58
C GLU A 86 -9.80 -0.42 -8.66
N VAL A 87 -10.03 -1.08 -7.52
CA VAL A 87 -10.59 -2.44 -7.49
C VAL A 87 -11.98 -2.46 -8.12
N ARG A 88 -12.84 -1.51 -7.77
CA ARG A 88 -14.19 -1.38 -8.36
C ARG A 88 -14.11 -1.14 -9.87
N ARG A 89 -13.29 -0.18 -10.31
CA ARG A 89 -13.07 0.13 -11.74
C ARG A 89 -12.68 -1.12 -12.52
N ARG A 90 -11.70 -1.89 -12.01
CA ARG A 90 -11.28 -3.13 -12.68
C ARG A 90 -12.34 -4.20 -12.71
N LEU A 91 -13.08 -4.40 -11.62
CA LEU A 91 -14.18 -5.37 -11.62
C LEU A 91 -15.22 -5.02 -12.71
N THR A 92 -15.47 -3.73 -12.94
CA THR A 92 -16.33 -3.26 -14.05
C THR A 92 -15.70 -3.52 -15.42
N GLU A 93 -14.44 -3.15 -15.64
CA GLU A 93 -13.75 -3.28 -16.94
C GLU A 93 -13.41 -4.72 -17.35
N SER A 94 -13.26 -5.62 -16.37
CA SER A 94 -12.96 -7.05 -16.62
C SER A 94 -14.09 -7.78 -17.36
N SER A 95 -15.27 -7.14 -17.49
CA SER A 95 -16.41 -7.67 -18.23
C SER A 95 -16.28 -7.52 -19.76
N ASP A 96 -15.33 -6.70 -20.25
CA ASP A 96 -15.08 -6.53 -21.69
C ASP A 96 -13.95 -7.44 -22.19
N THR A 97 -14.31 -8.43 -23.00
CA THR A 97 -13.46 -9.59 -23.35
C THR A 97 -12.65 -9.45 -24.63
N ASN A 98 -12.55 -8.26 -25.24
CA ASN A 98 -11.93 -8.16 -26.56
C ASN A 98 -10.50 -7.61 -26.52
N ARG A 99 -9.49 -8.51 -26.50
CA ARG A 99 -8.07 -8.15 -26.63
C ARG A 99 -7.41 -8.88 -27.80
N PRO A 100 -6.86 -8.16 -28.81
CA PRO A 100 -6.18 -8.79 -29.94
C PRO A 100 -4.82 -9.36 -29.53
N HIS A 101 -4.50 -10.55 -30.06
CA HIS A 101 -3.25 -11.27 -29.85
C HIS A 101 -2.12 -10.65 -30.69
N GLY A 102 -1.11 -10.05 -30.04
CA GLY A 102 0.07 -9.51 -30.71
C GLY A 102 1.22 -10.51 -30.75
N THR A 103 1.91 -10.61 -31.88
CA THR A 103 3.08 -11.46 -32.11
C THR A 103 4.36 -10.82 -31.55
N GLY A 104 4.89 -11.34 -30.45
CA GLY A 104 6.20 -10.97 -29.88
C GLY A 104 6.33 -11.29 -28.40
N LYS A 105 7.50 -11.76 -27.93
CA LYS A 105 7.80 -12.14 -26.53
C LYS A 105 7.89 -10.92 -25.58
N SER A 106 6.97 -9.95 -25.64
CA SER A 106 6.83 -8.93 -24.60
C SER A 106 6.21 -9.55 -23.34
N PRO A 107 6.68 -9.21 -22.11
CA PRO A 107 6.11 -9.81 -20.90
C PRO A 107 4.61 -9.50 -20.81
N ARG A 108 3.81 -10.54 -20.55
CA ARG A 108 2.34 -10.45 -20.56
C ARG A 108 1.84 -9.32 -19.65
N PRO A 109 0.79 -8.57 -20.07
CA PRO A 109 0.13 -7.62 -19.19
C PRO A 109 -0.41 -8.34 -17.96
N HIS A 110 -0.08 -7.83 -16.77
CA HIS A 110 -0.55 -8.38 -15.51
C HIS A 110 -0.66 -7.31 -14.44
N ILE A 111 -1.34 -7.63 -13.35
CA ILE A 111 -1.47 -6.77 -12.18
C ILE A 111 -0.52 -7.30 -11.11
N ARG A 112 0.48 -6.50 -10.74
CA ARG A 112 1.27 -6.75 -9.55
C ARG A 112 0.41 -6.45 -8.33
N LYS A 113 0.24 -7.46 -7.45
CA LYS A 113 -0.55 -7.34 -6.21
C LYS A 113 -0.03 -6.21 -5.32
N ALA A 114 -0.93 -5.64 -4.52
CA ALA A 114 -0.55 -4.65 -3.52
C ALA A 114 0.41 -5.29 -2.50
N HIS A 115 1.40 -4.52 -2.07
CA HIS A 115 2.42 -4.99 -1.13
C HIS A 115 3.09 -3.83 -0.40
N TRP A 116 3.65 -4.13 0.76
CA TRP A 116 4.58 -3.26 1.46
C TRP A 116 5.90 -3.19 0.69
N HIS A 117 6.39 -1.97 0.48
CA HIS A 117 7.71 -1.71 -0.09
C HIS A 117 8.57 -1.02 0.97
N ILE A 118 9.67 -1.68 1.35
CA ILE A 118 10.63 -1.18 2.33
C ILE A 118 11.87 -0.73 1.57
N TYR A 119 12.36 0.48 1.83
CA TYR A 119 13.55 1.01 1.18
C TYR A 119 14.42 1.80 2.15
N ARG A 120 15.75 1.69 2.00
CA ARG A 120 16.72 2.36 2.87
C ARG A 120 17.12 3.72 2.31
N ILE A 121 17.20 4.73 3.16
CA ILE A 121 17.52 6.12 2.81
C ILE A 121 18.61 6.70 3.74
N GLY A 122 19.00 7.95 3.45
CA GLY A 122 19.98 8.69 4.24
C GLY A 122 21.44 8.28 3.98
N PRO A 123 22.41 9.00 4.58
CA PRO A 123 23.83 8.70 4.47
C PRO A 123 24.13 7.26 4.93
N GLY A 124 24.75 6.47 4.05
CA GLY A 124 25.06 5.07 4.35
C GLY A 124 23.85 4.14 4.43
N ARG A 125 22.65 4.56 3.98
CA ARG A 125 21.42 3.74 3.98
C ARG A 125 21.04 3.18 5.36
N LYS A 126 21.24 3.99 6.39
CA LYS A 126 20.98 3.60 7.78
C LYS A 126 19.50 3.72 8.18
N GLU A 127 18.76 4.60 7.53
CA GLU A 127 17.35 4.82 7.81
C GLU A 127 16.48 3.96 6.91
N THR A 128 15.33 3.52 7.41
CA THR A 128 14.37 2.70 6.66
C THR A 128 13.04 3.42 6.54
N LYS A 129 12.48 3.41 5.32
CA LYS A 129 11.13 3.90 5.04
C LYS A 129 10.25 2.80 4.48
N VAL A 130 8.97 2.87 4.84
CA VAL A 130 7.94 1.91 4.42
C VAL A 130 6.84 2.64 3.66
N LEU A 131 6.48 2.10 2.50
CA LEU A 131 5.41 2.60 1.64
C LEU A 131 4.44 1.48 1.27
N TRP A 132 3.14 1.77 1.36
CA TRP A 132 2.13 0.92 0.73
C TRP A 132 2.09 1.15 -0.78
N LEU A 133 2.35 0.11 -1.57
CA LEU A 133 2.11 0.15 -3.00
C LEU A 133 0.74 -0.47 -3.32
N ALA A 134 -0.14 0.35 -3.88
CA ALA A 134 -1.41 -0.11 -4.46
C ALA A 134 -1.15 -1.09 -5.62
N PRO A 135 -2.16 -1.84 -6.12
CA PRO A 135 -1.99 -2.74 -7.25
C PRO A 135 -1.49 -2.02 -8.50
N ILE A 136 -0.37 -2.49 -9.07
CA ILE A 136 0.31 -1.82 -10.18
C ILE A 136 0.02 -2.58 -11.47
N GLU A 137 -0.47 -1.88 -12.48
CA GLU A 137 -0.61 -2.42 -13.82
C GLU A 137 0.76 -2.48 -14.47
N VAL A 138 1.14 -3.66 -14.93
CA VAL A 138 2.43 -3.91 -15.56
C VAL A 138 2.16 -4.34 -16.99
N ASN A 139 2.75 -3.62 -17.94
CA ASN A 139 2.59 -3.84 -19.39
C ASN A 139 1.15 -3.79 -19.92
N CYS A 140 0.21 -3.19 -19.16
CA CYS A 140 -1.11 -2.85 -19.67
C CYS A 140 -1.01 -1.62 -20.59
N ARG A 141 -1.71 -1.64 -21.74
CA ARG A 141 -1.84 -0.46 -22.59
C ARG A 141 -2.76 0.53 -21.90
N ILE A 142 -2.22 1.68 -21.49
CA ILE A 142 -3.01 2.81 -21.01
C ILE A 142 -3.55 3.52 -22.26
N GLY A 143 -4.85 3.83 -22.30
CA GLY A 143 -5.43 4.70 -23.33
C GLY A 143 -4.70 6.05 -23.38
N LYS A 144 -4.94 6.85 -24.43
CA LYS A 144 -4.17 8.09 -24.71
C LYS A 144 -4.20 9.18 -23.62
N GLU A 145 -4.91 8.99 -22.51
CA GLU A 145 -4.89 9.88 -21.36
C GLU A 145 -3.89 9.36 -20.32
N LYS A 146 -2.71 9.98 -20.32
CA LYS A 146 -1.67 9.76 -19.31
C LYS A 146 -2.15 10.24 -17.95
N ALA A 147 -2.82 9.39 -17.18
CA ALA A 147 -2.71 9.47 -15.73
C ALA A 147 -1.32 8.90 -15.39
N GLU A 148 -0.40 9.77 -14.99
CA GLU A 148 0.96 9.37 -14.59
C GLU A 148 0.87 8.31 -13.48
N THR A 149 1.16 7.06 -13.84
CA THR A 149 1.45 6.03 -12.84
C THR A 149 2.66 6.47 -12.03
N PRO A 150 2.77 6.14 -10.74
CA PRO A 150 3.94 6.45 -9.93
C PRO A 150 5.10 5.52 -10.34
N ALA A 151 5.63 5.72 -11.54
CA ALA A 151 6.80 5.06 -12.05
C ALA A 151 7.95 6.06 -11.97
N VAL A 152 9.01 5.68 -11.25
CA VAL A 152 10.27 6.43 -11.22
C VAL A 152 10.87 6.38 -12.62
N VAL A 153 10.81 7.50 -13.35
CA VAL A 153 11.53 7.69 -14.61
C VAL A 153 13.01 7.82 -14.28
N ARG A 154 13.83 6.85 -14.68
CA ARG A 154 15.29 7.03 -14.69
C ARG A 154 15.65 7.74 -16.00
N ILE A 155 16.17 8.95 -15.89
CA ILE A 155 16.78 9.65 -17.02
C ILE A 155 18.08 8.91 -17.33
N VAL A 156 18.13 8.25 -18.48
CA VAL A 156 19.36 7.64 -18.98
C VAL A 156 20.11 8.73 -19.74
N ASN A 157 21.18 9.25 -19.15
CA ASN A 157 22.11 10.09 -19.88
C ASN A 157 22.95 9.16 -20.77
N HIS A 158 22.80 9.29 -22.08
CA HIS A 158 23.75 8.70 -23.01
C HIS A 158 25.08 9.47 -22.96
N PRO A 159 26.22 8.78 -23.12
CA PRO A 159 27.54 9.42 -23.16
C PRO A 159 27.72 10.33 -24.36
#